data_AF-A0AAV4EKK8-F1
#
_entry.id   AF-A0AAV4EKK8-F1
#
_cell.length_a   1.000
_cell.length_b   1.000
_cell.length_c   1.000
_cell.angle_alpha   90.00
_cell.angle_beta   90.00
_cell.angle_gamma   90.00
#
_symmetry.space_group_name_H-M   'P 1'
#
loop_
_entity.id
_entity.type
_entity.pdbx_description
1 polymer ?
#
loop_
_entity_poly.entity_id
_entity_poly.type
_entity_poly.pdbx_seq_one_letter_code
_entity_poly.pdbx_strand_id
1 'polypeptide(L)'
;MKTTSKKQYILHTELHKPYKKPNNRITYIHRESNRPPSIIKNLPQCIEKCLTNNSSNAKIFEDAAIPYNEAVKKNGHVKALKYAGKKTNSTTENENKRKTPNKETKETKTRNRRKRRITWFNPPNSKNVSSNIGKKFFNLLNSCFPPNHKLHKINNKNTVKLSYSCTPNIKQIISSHNKQIINETSKKASTTKLCNCRDKPSCPFKENV
;
A
#
# COMPACT_ATOMS: atom_id res chain seq x y z
N MET A 1 10.61 2.45 14.07
CA MET A 1 9.83 3.30 14.99
C MET A 1 8.36 3.28 14.58
N LYS A 2 7.49 2.59 15.33
CA LYS A 2 6.04 2.65 15.13
C LYS A 2 5.54 3.89 15.88
N THR A 3 5.26 4.99 15.18
CA THR A 3 4.54 6.12 15.77
C THR A 3 3.08 5.70 15.91
N THR A 4 2.70 5.11 17.04
CA THR A 4 1.29 4.94 17.39
C THR A 4 0.70 6.34 17.55
N SER A 5 -0.22 6.69 16.64
CA SER A 5 -0.92 7.97 16.74
C SER A 5 -1.76 7.96 18.01
N LYS A 6 -1.45 8.86 18.95
CA LYS A 6 -2.16 8.93 20.23
C LYS A 6 -3.56 9.50 20.01
N LYS A 7 -4.55 8.82 20.57
CA LYS A 7 -5.95 9.27 20.62
C LYS A 7 -6.22 9.81 22.03
N GLN A 8 -7.04 10.85 22.12
CA GLN A 8 -7.58 11.37 23.36
C GLN A 8 -9.05 10.99 23.43
N TYR A 9 -9.42 10.20 24.44
CA TYR A 9 -10.80 9.81 24.68
C TYR A 9 -11.52 10.94 25.43
N ILE A 10 -12.77 11.18 25.07
CA ILE A 10 -13.63 12.16 25.72
C ILE A 10 -14.38 11.41 26.83
N LEU A 11 -14.13 11.76 28.09
CA LEU A 11 -14.71 11.07 29.25
C LEU A 11 -16.24 11.01 29.15
N HIS A 12 -16.82 9.89 29.60
CA HIS A 12 -18.27 9.61 29.57
C HIS A 12 -18.90 9.55 28.16
N THR A 13 -18.09 9.56 27.10
CA THR A 13 -18.54 9.33 25.73
C THR A 13 -17.67 8.27 25.07
N GLU A 14 -18.21 7.45 24.17
CA GLU A 14 -17.41 6.52 23.36
C GLU A 14 -16.64 7.23 22.22
N LEU A 15 -16.44 8.54 22.36
CA LEU A 15 -15.83 9.38 21.35
C LEU A 15 -14.34 9.61 21.64
N HIS A 16 -13.55 9.73 20.57
CA HIS A 16 -12.14 10.05 20.65
C HIS A 16 -11.76 11.09 19.59
N LYS A 17 -10.73 11.86 19.90
CA LYS A 17 -10.14 12.86 19.02
C LYS A 17 -8.62 12.70 18.90
N PRO A 18 -7.98 13.27 17.86
CA PRO A 18 -6.52 13.27 17.76
C PRO A 18 -5.89 13.97 18.97
N TYR A 19 -4.94 13.32 19.64
CA TYR A 19 -4.22 13.94 20.77
C TYR A 19 -3.12 14.88 20.25
N LYS A 20 -3.08 16.09 20.77
CA LYS A 20 -2.02 17.08 20.52
C LYS A 20 -1.30 17.36 21.83
N LYS A 21 0.03 17.24 21.82
CA LYS A 21 0.85 17.63 22.98
C LYS A 21 0.67 19.13 23.27
N PRO A 22 0.64 19.55 24.55
CA PRO A 22 0.64 20.96 24.91
C PRO A 22 1.84 21.67 24.28
N ASN A 23 1.67 22.93 23.87
CA ASN A 23 2.68 23.78 23.23
C ASN A 23 3.26 23.27 21.89
N ASN A 24 2.66 22.24 21.28
CA ASN A 24 3.14 21.73 20.00
C ASN A 24 2.70 22.62 18.83
N ARG A 25 3.67 23.20 18.10
CA ARG A 25 3.42 23.93 16.85
C ARG A 25 3.36 22.95 15.69
N ILE A 26 2.23 22.93 14.97
CA ILE A 26 2.05 22.08 13.81
C ILE A 26 2.80 22.70 12.63
N THR A 27 3.77 21.95 12.08
CA THR A 27 4.55 22.36 10.92
C THR A 27 4.61 21.23 9.91
N TYR A 28 4.49 21.58 8.63
CA TYR A 28 4.54 20.63 7.52
C TYR A 28 5.67 20.97 6.55
N ILE A 29 5.94 20.02 5.66
CA ILE A 29 6.92 20.17 4.61
C ILE A 29 6.39 21.19 3.59
N HIS A 30 7.14 22.27 3.35
CA HIS A 30 6.83 23.25 2.31
C HIS A 30 6.78 22.59 0.93
N ARG A 31 5.85 23.02 0.08
CA ARG A 31 5.70 22.49 -1.29
C ARG A 31 6.97 22.62 -2.13
N GLU A 32 7.77 23.64 -1.86
CA GLU A 32 9.01 23.92 -2.60
C GLU A 32 10.26 23.28 -1.97
N SER A 33 10.13 22.64 -0.81
CA SER A 33 11.26 21.95 -0.16
C SER A 33 11.92 20.89 -1.06
N ASN A 34 13.18 20.59 -0.77
CA ASN A 34 13.95 19.58 -1.50
C ASN A 34 13.55 18.15 -1.11
N ARG A 35 12.34 17.73 -1.52
CA ARG A 35 11.79 16.39 -1.27
C ARG A 35 11.28 15.74 -2.56
N PRO A 36 11.21 14.41 -2.62
CA PRO A 36 10.60 13.70 -3.74
C PRO A 36 9.16 14.21 -4.01
N PRO A 37 8.76 14.43 -5.28
CA PRO A 37 7.44 14.94 -5.61
C PRO A 37 6.28 14.09 -5.09
N SER A 38 6.47 12.77 -4.97
CA SER A 38 5.48 11.85 -4.42
C SER A 38 5.12 12.17 -2.96
N ILE A 39 6.12 12.53 -2.15
CA ILE A 39 5.92 12.88 -0.73
C ILE A 39 5.15 14.19 -0.63
N ILE A 40 5.59 15.21 -1.38
CA ILE A 40 4.96 16.54 -1.38
C ILE A 40 3.49 16.44 -1.83
N LYS A 41 3.22 15.71 -2.92
CA LYS A 41 1.86 15.54 -3.47
C LYS A 41 0.92 14.77 -2.53
N ASN A 42 1.44 13.75 -1.83
CA ASN A 42 0.63 12.89 -0.98
C ASN A 42 0.47 13.42 0.45
N LEU A 43 1.24 14.45 0.84
CA LEU A 43 1.23 14.98 2.21
C LEU A 43 -0.17 15.37 2.70
N PRO A 44 -0.99 16.16 1.95
CA PRO A 44 -2.34 16.52 2.40
C PRO A 44 -3.21 15.27 2.64
N GLN A 45 -3.20 14.32 1.70
CA GLN A 45 -3.97 13.07 1.82
C GLN A 45 -3.53 12.20 3.00
N CYS A 46 -2.24 12.20 3.34
CA CYS A 46 -1.74 11.49 4.51
C CYS A 46 -2.25 12.11 5.81
N ILE A 47 -2.31 13.45 5.88
CA ILE A 47 -2.84 14.19 7.04
C ILE A 47 -4.35 13.93 7.16
N GLU A 48 -5.11 14.04 6.06
CA GLU A 48 -6.54 13.74 6.02
C GLU A 48 -6.86 12.36 6.58
N LYS A 49 -6.14 11.33 6.10
CA LYS A 49 -6.30 9.95 6.57
C LYS A 49 -5.96 9.82 8.05
N CYS A 50 -4.89 10.46 8.50
CA CYS A 50 -4.48 10.41 9.90
C CYS A 50 -5.56 11.02 10.81
N LEU A 51 -6.05 12.22 10.49
CA LEU A 51 -7.10 12.90 11.25
C LEU A 51 -8.42 12.13 11.20
N THR A 52 -8.81 11.63 10.03
CA THR A 52 -10.03 10.82 9.85
C THR A 52 -9.99 9.56 10.72
N ASN A 53 -8.87 8.84 10.74
CA ASN A 53 -8.72 7.61 11.53
C ASN A 53 -8.70 7.86 13.05
N ASN A 54 -8.28 9.05 13.47
CA ASN A 54 -8.14 9.45 14.87
C ASN A 54 -9.31 10.28 15.41
N SER A 55 -10.28 10.61 14.57
CA SER A 55 -11.49 11.35 14.96
C SER A 55 -12.66 10.38 14.99
N SER A 56 -13.53 10.43 16.00
CA SER A 56 -14.70 9.55 16.04
C SER A 56 -15.70 9.83 14.93
N ASN A 57 -15.96 11.11 14.65
CA ASN A 57 -16.98 11.58 13.71
C ASN A 57 -16.47 12.80 12.90
N ALA A 58 -17.31 13.31 12.00
CA ALA A 58 -16.99 14.45 11.14
C ALA A 58 -16.77 15.75 11.94
N LYS A 59 -17.62 16.02 12.94
CA LYS A 59 -17.51 17.23 13.79
C LYS A 59 -16.15 17.30 14.50
N ILE A 60 -15.74 16.22 15.16
CA ILE A 60 -14.43 16.12 15.82
C ILE A 60 -13.29 16.29 14.82
N PHE A 61 -13.44 15.79 13.59
CA PHE A 61 -12.45 16.00 12.54
C PHE A 61 -12.35 17.46 12.15
N GLU A 62 -13.47 18.14 11.91
CA GLU A 62 -13.50 19.54 11.48
C GLU A 62 -12.83 20.43 12.53
N ASP A 63 -13.18 20.27 13.80
CA ASP A 63 -12.55 20.96 14.93
C ASP A 63 -11.04 20.70 14.99
N ALA A 64 -10.66 19.42 14.87
CA ALA A 64 -9.25 19.03 14.91
C ALA A 64 -8.48 19.50 13.67
N ALA A 65 -9.14 19.68 12.52
CA ALA A 65 -8.50 20.01 11.24
C ALA A 65 -8.11 21.49 11.13
N ILE A 66 -8.71 22.39 11.89
CA ILE A 66 -8.44 23.84 11.86
C ILE A 66 -6.93 24.15 11.88
N PRO A 67 -6.17 23.77 12.93
CA PRO A 67 -4.75 24.12 13.00
C PRO A 67 -3.88 23.35 12.00
N TYR A 68 -4.38 22.25 11.45
CA TYR A 68 -3.70 21.49 10.40
C TYR A 68 -3.87 22.16 9.03
N ASN A 69 -5.08 22.62 8.72
CA ASN A 69 -5.40 23.37 7.51
C ASN A 69 -4.57 24.66 7.44
N GLU A 70 -4.45 25.39 8.54
CA GLU A 70 -3.58 26.57 8.63
C GLU A 70 -2.13 26.23 8.32
N ALA A 71 -1.59 25.17 8.93
CA ALA A 71 -0.21 24.74 8.70
C ALA A 71 0.01 24.27 7.25
N VAL A 72 -0.96 23.56 6.66
CA VAL A 72 -0.90 23.09 5.27
C VAL A 72 -0.93 24.27 4.29
N LYS A 73 -1.84 25.24 4.51
CA LYS A 73 -1.96 26.46 3.71
C LYS A 73 -0.70 27.33 3.81
N LYS A 74 -0.17 27.51 5.03
CA LYS A 74 1.09 28.23 5.27
C LYS A 74 2.27 27.61 4.49
N ASN A 75 2.21 26.31 4.22
CA ASN A 75 3.26 25.57 3.51
C ASN A 75 3.04 25.47 2.00
N GLY A 76 2.13 26.27 1.43
CA GLY A 76 1.90 26.38 -0.02
C GLY A 76 1.05 25.25 -0.62
N HIS A 77 0.37 24.46 0.21
CA HIS A 77 -0.55 23.42 -0.25
C HIS A 77 -1.97 24.01 -0.38
N VAL A 78 -2.54 23.91 -1.59
CA VAL A 78 -3.82 24.57 -1.93
C VAL A 78 -5.04 23.79 -1.40
N LYS A 79 -4.91 22.47 -1.24
CA LYS A 79 -6.04 21.60 -0.89
C LYS A 79 -6.32 21.65 0.61
N ALA A 80 -7.52 22.11 0.96
CA ALA A 80 -8.07 21.97 2.31
C ALA A 80 -8.33 20.49 2.62
N LEU A 81 -8.11 20.11 3.88
CA LEU A 81 -8.31 18.76 4.37
C LEU A 81 -9.81 18.45 4.41
N LYS A 82 -10.21 17.29 3.85
CA LYS A 82 -11.59 16.83 3.86
C LYS A 82 -11.76 15.57 4.70
N TYR A 83 -12.89 15.47 5.40
CA TYR A 83 -13.25 14.24 6.11
C TYR A 83 -13.63 13.17 5.09
N ALA A 84 -12.86 12.09 5.03
CA ALA A 84 -13.06 11.04 4.02
C ALA A 84 -14.06 9.94 4.45
N GLY A 85 -14.72 10.12 5.61
CA GLY A 85 -15.47 9.06 6.28
C GLY A 85 -14.55 7.94 6.80
N LYS A 86 -14.93 7.31 7.91
CA LYS A 86 -14.29 6.04 8.27
C LYS A 86 -14.81 4.99 7.30
N LYS A 87 -13.92 4.45 6.49
CA LYS A 87 -14.23 3.19 5.79
C LYS A 87 -14.34 2.12 6.86
N THR A 88 -15.54 1.87 7.33
CA THR A 88 -15.81 0.63 8.03
C THR A 88 -15.47 -0.49 7.05
N ASN A 89 -14.82 -1.54 7.50
CA ASN A 89 -14.74 -2.79 6.74
C ASN A 89 -16.12 -3.48 6.73
N SER A 90 -17.22 -2.72 6.73
CA SER A 90 -18.54 -3.25 6.42
C SER A 90 -18.56 -3.41 4.92
N THR A 91 -18.78 -4.66 4.52
CA THR A 91 -19.22 -5.12 3.22
C THR A 91 -20.22 -4.15 2.57
N THR A 92 -20.30 -4.23 1.24
CA THR A 92 -21.18 -3.53 0.31
C THR A 92 -20.76 -2.11 -0.12
N GLU A 93 -20.83 -1.91 -1.44
CA GLU A 93 -20.63 -0.66 -2.18
C GLU A 93 -19.17 -0.25 -2.48
N ASN A 94 -18.53 -1.04 -3.35
CA ASN A 94 -17.92 -0.56 -4.60
C ASN A 94 -17.21 -1.72 -5.34
N GLU A 95 -17.97 -2.72 -5.79
CA GLU A 95 -17.47 -3.74 -6.73
C GLU A 95 -17.89 -3.47 -8.20
N ASN A 96 -18.78 -2.53 -8.46
CA ASN A 96 -19.35 -2.33 -9.80
C ASN A 96 -18.68 -1.23 -10.64
N LYS A 97 -17.34 -1.27 -10.78
CA LYS A 97 -16.67 -0.48 -11.84
C LYS A 97 -15.43 -1.19 -12.37
N ARG A 98 -15.68 -2.31 -13.08
CA ARG A 98 -14.90 -2.86 -14.22
C ARG A 98 -15.41 -4.28 -14.52
N LYS A 99 -16.64 -4.38 -15.04
CA LYS A 99 -17.05 -5.53 -15.86
C LYS A 99 -17.30 -4.97 -17.26
N THR A 100 -16.31 -5.08 -18.13
CA THR A 100 -16.55 -5.11 -19.58
C THR A 100 -17.03 -6.52 -19.92
N PRO A 101 -18.11 -6.68 -20.71
CA PRO A 101 -18.58 -7.99 -21.13
C PRO A 101 -17.69 -8.56 -22.25
N ASN A 102 -17.73 -9.88 -22.39
CA ASN A 102 -17.12 -10.74 -23.42
C ASN A 102 -15.61 -11.06 -23.29
N LYS A 103 -15.30 -12.33 -22.96
CA LYS A 103 -15.21 -13.41 -23.95
C LYS A 103 -15.06 -14.76 -23.24
N GLU A 104 -15.73 -15.77 -23.77
CA GLU A 104 -15.74 -17.16 -23.30
C GLU A 104 -14.32 -17.71 -23.05
N THR A 105 -14.24 -18.47 -21.96
CA THR A 105 -13.26 -19.50 -21.62
C THR A 105 -12.13 -19.77 -22.63
N LYS A 106 -11.02 -19.04 -22.48
CA LYS A 106 -9.70 -19.64 -22.63
C LYS A 106 -9.05 -19.67 -21.26
N GLU A 107 -8.85 -20.87 -20.73
CA GLU A 107 -8.02 -21.13 -19.55
C GLU A 107 -6.64 -20.48 -19.76
N THR A 108 -6.49 -19.26 -19.25
CA THR A 108 -5.19 -18.61 -19.23
C THR A 108 -4.41 -19.29 -18.11
N LYS A 109 -3.66 -20.33 -18.48
CA LYS A 109 -2.61 -20.93 -17.65
C LYS A 109 -1.89 -19.78 -16.94
N THR A 110 -2.13 -19.63 -15.64
CA THR A 110 -1.51 -18.59 -14.84
C THR A 110 -0.01 -18.88 -14.86
N ARG A 111 0.72 -18.24 -15.77
CA ARG A 111 2.18 -18.36 -15.84
C ARG A 111 2.69 -18.11 -14.44
N ASN A 112 3.26 -19.13 -13.82
CA ASN A 112 3.93 -19.04 -12.53
C ASN A 112 4.94 -17.88 -12.60
N ARG A 113 4.53 -16.70 -12.13
CA ARG A 113 5.39 -15.52 -12.13
C ARG A 113 6.44 -15.76 -11.07
N ARG A 114 7.62 -16.21 -11.52
CA ARG A 114 8.80 -16.38 -10.68
C ARG A 114 9.01 -15.09 -9.89
N LYS A 115 8.88 -15.16 -8.56
CA LYS A 115 9.15 -14.03 -7.67
C LYS A 115 10.66 -13.79 -7.67
N ARG A 116 11.11 -12.75 -8.38
CA ARG A 116 12.52 -12.33 -8.34
C ARG A 116 12.78 -11.64 -7.00
N ARG A 117 13.94 -11.92 -6.38
CA ARG A 117 14.42 -11.14 -5.23
C ARG A 117 14.82 -9.76 -5.78
N ILE A 118 14.17 -8.71 -5.28
CA ILE A 118 14.40 -7.34 -5.70
C ILE A 118 15.26 -6.62 -4.66
N THR A 119 16.38 -6.07 -5.08
CA THR A 119 17.17 -5.13 -4.28
C THR A 119 16.73 -3.72 -4.62
N TRP A 120 16.33 -2.96 -3.59
CA TRP A 120 15.95 -1.56 -3.75
C TRP A 120 17.14 -0.67 -3.48
N PHE A 121 17.48 0.17 -4.45
CA PHE A 121 18.39 1.29 -4.26
C PHE A 121 17.56 2.56 -4.07
N ASN A 122 17.80 3.28 -2.98
CA ASN A 122 17.11 4.52 -2.64
C ASN A 122 18.15 5.62 -2.39
N PRO A 123 18.69 6.24 -3.45
CA PRO A 123 19.66 7.31 -3.30
C PRO A 123 19.02 8.55 -2.65
N PRO A 124 19.81 9.41 -2.00
CA PRO A 124 19.34 10.71 -1.54
C PRO A 124 18.71 11.50 -2.69
N ASN A 125 17.51 12.05 -2.47
CA ASN A 125 16.84 12.90 -3.45
C ASN A 125 17.32 14.35 -3.33
N SER A 126 17.67 14.98 -4.44
CA SER A 126 17.97 16.42 -4.48
C SER A 126 17.44 17.09 -5.75
N LYS A 127 16.69 18.19 -5.60
CA LYS A 127 16.20 19.06 -6.67
C LYS A 127 17.33 19.76 -7.43
N ASN A 128 18.49 19.92 -6.81
CA ASN A 128 19.67 20.52 -7.43
C ASN A 128 20.30 19.58 -8.46
N VAL A 129 19.99 18.29 -8.42
CA VAL A 129 20.49 17.33 -9.40
C VAL A 129 19.58 17.38 -10.62
N SER A 130 20.03 18.10 -11.65
CA SER A 130 19.38 18.17 -12.97
C SER A 130 19.47 16.84 -13.73
N SER A 131 20.50 16.05 -13.45
CA SER A 131 20.76 14.82 -14.20
C SER A 131 19.75 13.71 -13.88
N ASN A 132 19.38 12.93 -14.89
CA ASN A 132 18.56 11.73 -14.69
C ASN A 132 19.38 10.63 -13.99
N ILE A 133 19.43 10.70 -12.66
CA ILE A 133 20.15 9.77 -11.79
C ILE A 133 19.77 8.33 -12.11
N GLY A 134 18.48 8.05 -12.38
CA GLY A 134 18.02 6.71 -12.68
C GLY A 134 18.60 6.16 -13.97
N LYS A 135 18.59 6.95 -15.04
CA LYS A 135 19.22 6.57 -16.32
C LYS A 135 20.72 6.33 -16.13
N LYS A 136 21.42 7.25 -15.46
CA LYS A 136 22.86 7.12 -15.18
C LYS A 136 23.19 5.87 -14.36
N PHE A 137 22.45 5.65 -13.27
CA PHE A 137 22.60 4.47 -12.42
C PHE A 137 22.38 3.17 -13.20
N PHE A 138 21.32 3.08 -13.99
CA PHE A 138 21.06 1.87 -14.77
C PHE A 138 22.02 1.66 -15.94
N ASN A 139 22.64 2.72 -16.46
CA ASN A 139 23.73 2.60 -17.43
C ASN A 139 24.99 2.05 -16.77
N LEU A 140 25.36 2.57 -15.59
CA LEU A 140 26.46 2.02 -14.79
C LEU A 140 26.21 0.57 -14.39
N LEU A 141 24.99 0.23 -13.98
CA LEU A 141 24.61 -1.14 -13.64
C LEU A 141 24.86 -2.10 -14.82
N ASN A 142 24.50 -1.68 -16.03
CA ASN A 142 24.72 -2.48 -17.23
C ASN A 142 26.20 -2.56 -17.64
N SER A 143 26.97 -1.48 -17.44
CA SER A 143 28.38 -1.41 -17.79
C SER A 143 29.26 -2.21 -16.82
N CYS A 144 29.01 -2.10 -15.51
CA CYS A 144 29.77 -2.82 -14.49
C CYS A 144 29.36 -4.30 -14.40
N PHE A 145 28.11 -4.64 -14.76
CA PHE A 145 27.59 -6.00 -14.70
C PHE A 145 26.99 -6.41 -16.07
N PRO A 146 27.83 -6.59 -17.11
CA PRO A 146 27.36 -7.09 -18.40
C PRO A 146 26.87 -8.55 -18.28
N PRO A 147 26.16 -9.10 -19.29
CA PRO A 147 25.55 -10.43 -19.21
C PRO A 147 26.50 -11.58 -18.82
N ASN A 148 27.78 -11.48 -19.21
CA ASN A 148 28.82 -12.47 -18.91
C ASN A 148 29.43 -12.33 -17.49
N HIS A 149 29.11 -11.27 -16.75
CA HIS A 149 29.68 -11.04 -15.43
C HIS A 149 29.07 -11.98 -14.38
N LYS A 150 29.90 -12.54 -13.49
CA LYS A 150 29.49 -13.50 -12.44
C LYS A 150 28.29 -13.03 -11.60
N LEU A 151 28.23 -11.73 -11.29
CA LEU A 151 27.16 -11.11 -10.49
C LEU A 151 25.96 -10.59 -11.30
N HIS A 152 25.96 -10.69 -12.63
CA HIS A 152 24.89 -10.15 -13.47
C HIS A 152 23.52 -10.73 -13.10
N LYS A 153 23.44 -12.01 -12.71
CA LYS A 153 22.19 -12.64 -12.26
C LYS A 153 21.52 -11.92 -11.08
N ILE A 154 22.32 -11.28 -10.22
CA ILE A 154 21.88 -10.57 -9.01
C ILE A 154 21.80 -9.07 -9.27
N ASN A 155 22.75 -8.49 -10.00
CA ASN A 155 22.86 -7.05 -10.25
C ASN A 155 22.53 -6.74 -11.71
N ASN A 156 21.24 -6.68 -12.03
CA ASN A 156 20.75 -6.28 -13.35
C ASN A 156 19.47 -5.44 -13.24
N LYS A 157 19.01 -4.87 -14.35
CA LYS A 157 17.78 -4.04 -14.42
C LYS A 157 16.50 -4.78 -13.98
N ASN A 158 16.50 -6.11 -14.00
CA ASN A 158 15.36 -6.93 -13.60
C ASN A 158 15.31 -7.18 -12.08
N THR A 159 16.47 -7.18 -11.40
CA THR A 159 16.62 -7.49 -9.98
C THR A 159 16.87 -6.25 -9.12
N VAL A 160 17.50 -5.20 -9.65
CA VAL A 160 17.71 -3.93 -8.94
C VAL A 160 16.68 -2.92 -9.37
N LYS A 161 16.01 -2.28 -8.40
CA LYS A 161 15.03 -1.23 -8.64
C LYS A 161 15.43 0.05 -7.92
N LEU A 162 15.22 1.17 -8.61
CA LEU A 162 15.43 2.50 -8.08
C LEU A 162 14.08 3.08 -7.66
N SER A 163 13.95 3.48 -6.40
CA SER A 163 12.73 4.13 -5.90
C SER A 163 13.05 5.03 -4.72
N TYR A 164 12.42 6.21 -4.71
CA TYR A 164 12.40 7.11 -3.56
C TYR A 164 11.33 6.75 -2.51
N SER A 165 10.50 5.74 -2.79
CA SER A 165 9.58 5.14 -1.82
C SER A 165 10.24 3.95 -1.14
N CYS A 166 10.38 4.02 0.19
CA CYS A 166 10.95 2.95 1.02
C CYS A 166 9.98 1.80 1.28
N THR A 167 8.70 1.95 0.91
CA THR A 167 7.67 0.93 1.17
C THR A 167 6.84 0.63 -0.07
N PRO A 168 6.52 -0.66 -0.33
CA PRO A 168 5.53 -1.03 -1.33
C PRO A 168 4.13 -0.54 -0.92
N ASN A 169 3.22 -0.45 -1.89
CA ASN A 169 1.85 -0.02 -1.64
C ASN A 169 1.15 -0.95 -0.64
N ILE A 170 1.00 -0.50 0.60
CA ILE A 170 0.43 -1.29 1.72
C ILE A 170 -0.98 -1.79 1.37
N LYS A 171 -1.79 -0.99 0.66
CA LYS A 171 -3.13 -1.42 0.20
C LYS A 171 -3.05 -2.65 -0.69
N GLN A 172 -2.06 -2.70 -1.59
CA GLN A 172 -1.86 -3.83 -2.49
C GLN A 172 -1.39 -5.07 -1.75
N ILE A 173 -0.51 -4.90 -0.75
CA ILE A 173 -0.05 -6.00 0.11
C ILE A 173 -1.24 -6.61 0.87
N ILE A 174 -2.04 -5.79 1.55
CA ILE A 174 -3.22 -6.23 2.30
C ILE A 174 -4.23 -6.89 1.37
N SER A 175 -4.54 -6.27 0.22
CA SER A 175 -5.49 -6.84 -0.74
C SER A 175 -5.01 -8.19 -1.29
N SER A 176 -3.73 -8.33 -1.59
CA SER A 176 -3.16 -9.59 -2.05
C SER A 176 -3.22 -10.67 -0.98
N HIS A 177 -2.94 -10.32 0.28
CA HIS A 177 -2.99 -11.24 1.41
C HIS A 177 -4.43 -11.70 1.70
N ASN A 178 -5.39 -10.77 1.77
CA ASN A 178 -6.79 -11.09 1.99
C ASN A 178 -7.35 -11.99 0.88
N LYS A 179 -6.99 -11.72 -0.38
CA LYS A 179 -7.35 -12.60 -1.51
C LYS A 179 -6.78 -14.01 -1.34
N GLN A 180 -5.54 -14.12 -0.85
CA GLN A 180 -4.93 -15.42 -0.60
C GLN A 180 -5.68 -16.17 0.51
N ILE A 181 -5.98 -15.51 1.64
CA ILE A 181 -6.76 -16.12 2.74
C ILE A 181 -8.11 -16.59 2.21
N ILE A 182 -8.89 -15.72 1.56
CA ILE A 182 -10.23 -16.06 1.05
C ILE A 182 -10.19 -17.27 0.11
N ASN A 183 -9.19 -17.31 -0.78
CA ASN A 183 -9.01 -18.43 -1.71
C ASN A 183 -8.56 -19.72 -1.02
N GLU A 184 -7.83 -19.64 0.09
CA GLU A 184 -7.45 -20.81 0.90
C GLU A 184 -8.64 -21.34 1.71
N THR A 185 -9.48 -20.45 2.26
CA THR A 185 -10.69 -20.83 2.98
C THR A 185 -11.73 -21.46 2.05
N SER A 186 -11.93 -20.91 0.86
CA SER A 186 -12.86 -21.47 -0.13
C SER A 186 -12.41 -22.84 -0.64
N LYS A 187 -11.10 -23.04 -0.84
CA LYS A 187 -10.53 -24.35 -1.19
C LYS A 187 -10.66 -25.39 -0.07
N LYS A 188 -10.62 -24.99 1.20
CA LYS A 188 -10.81 -25.89 2.34
C LYS A 188 -12.28 -26.27 2.54
N ALA A 189 -13.21 -25.35 2.28
CA ALA A 189 -14.64 -25.61 2.37
C ALA A 189 -15.18 -26.54 1.26
N SER A 190 -14.50 -26.59 0.10
CA SER A 190 -14.91 -27.42 -1.05
C SER A 190 -14.19 -28.78 -1.13
N THR A 191 -13.48 -29.22 -0.09
CA THR A 191 -12.80 -30.52 -0.08
C THR A 191 -13.21 -31.34 1.13
N THR A 192 -14.33 -32.05 1.05
CA THR A 192 -14.31 -33.44 1.51
C THR A 192 -13.18 -34.10 0.71
N LYS A 193 -12.09 -34.50 1.38
CA LYS A 193 -10.96 -35.14 0.71
C LYS A 193 -11.44 -36.51 0.19
N LEU A 194 -11.88 -36.58 -1.06
CA LEU A 194 -12.05 -37.88 -1.72
C LEU A 194 -10.69 -38.55 -1.91
N CYS A 195 -10.64 -39.89 -1.83
CA CYS A 195 -9.40 -40.64 -2.05
C CYS A 195 -8.83 -40.27 -3.43
N ASN A 196 -7.54 -39.95 -3.48
CA ASN A 196 -6.79 -39.76 -4.73
C ASN A 196 -6.40 -41.10 -5.39
N CYS A 197 -7.30 -42.08 -5.34
CA CYS A 197 -7.10 -43.44 -5.85
C CYS A 197 -7.28 -43.44 -7.38
N ARG A 198 -6.39 -44.11 -8.13
CA ARG A 198 -6.52 -44.25 -9.60
C ARG A 198 -7.66 -45.20 -9.98
N ASP A 199 -7.81 -46.31 -9.27
CA ASP A 199 -8.91 -47.26 -9.44
C ASP A 199 -9.97 -47.07 -8.35
N LYS A 200 -11.01 -46.31 -8.69
CA LYS A 200 -12.13 -46.01 -7.79
C LYS A 200 -12.92 -47.25 -7.32
N PRO A 201 -13.24 -48.26 -8.15
CA PRO A 201 -14.07 -49.38 -7.71
C PRO A 201 -13.37 -50.37 -6.76
N SER A 202 -12.03 -50.35 -6.68
CA SER A 202 -11.24 -51.19 -5.76
C SER A 202 -10.81 -50.43 -4.50
N CYS A 203 -11.28 -49.19 -4.31
CA CYS A 203 -10.90 -48.40 -3.16
C CYS A 203 -11.52 -48.98 -1.88
N PRO A 204 -10.72 -49.41 -0.89
CA PRO A 204 -11.25 -49.98 0.36
C PRO A 204 -11.92 -48.93 1.26
N PHE A 205 -11.86 -47.64 0.91
CA PHE A 205 -12.49 -46.55 1.65
C PHE A 205 -13.87 -46.27 1.05
N LYS A 206 -14.93 -46.75 1.70
CA LYS A 206 -16.31 -46.48 1.28
C LYS A 206 -16.67 -45.02 1.58
N GLU A 207 -17.33 -44.37 0.63
CA GLU A 207 -17.84 -43.00 0.79
C GLU A 207 -18.82 -42.98 1.97
N ASN A 208 -18.57 -42.13 2.97
CA ASN A 208 -19.58 -41.82 3.98
C ASN A 208 -20.61 -40.90 3.32
N VAL A 209 -21.86 -41.38 3.26
CA VAL A 209 -23.05 -40.61 2.85
C VAL A 209 -23.23 -39.40 3.75
#